data_AF-A0A379KQ33-F1
#
_entry.id   AF-A0A379KQ33-F1
#
_cell.length_a   1.000
_cell.length_b   1.000
_cell.length_c   1.000
_cell.angle_alpha   90.00
_cell.angle_beta   90.00
_cell.angle_gamma   90.00
#
_symmetry.space_group_name_H-M   'P 1'
#
loop_
_entity.id
_entity.type
_entity.pdbx_description
1 polymer ?
#
loop_
_entity_poly.entity_id
_entity_poly.type
_entity_poly.pdbx_seq_one_letter_code
_entity_poly.pdbx_strand_id
1 'polypeptide(L)'
;MKRQAGFTLLEILVVISLLGLLLGLVGSALVAANRSVAKAERYSARLDELRATQRFLRQALGQVLPLTAATGQGAHTATFDGQNDTVVFFAPLPSSVGGGIYRQRLQLRQGRLEIRLARLQGQRLQAWGEPQRLLEGVKGLHLNYRGYSPLGKATGWMPQWPWPERLPQAVRVAVQLQGTQAWPLLQVNLLLDLSGDGGRP
;
A
#
# COMPACT_ATOMS: atom_id res chain seq x y z
N MET A 1 -81.44 26.88 1.10
CA MET A 1 -80.34 27.21 0.16
C MET A 1 -79.03 27.01 0.92
N LYS A 2 -78.23 25.99 0.59
CA LYS A 2 -76.94 25.73 1.25
C LYS A 2 -75.90 26.71 0.69
N ARG A 3 -75.35 27.59 1.52
CA ARG A 3 -74.20 28.43 1.16
C ARG A 3 -73.00 27.52 0.91
N GLN A 4 -72.43 27.54 -0.30
CA GLN A 4 -71.12 26.99 -0.56
C GLN A 4 -70.10 27.84 0.20
N ALA A 5 -69.42 27.24 1.17
CA ALA A 5 -68.26 27.85 1.79
C ALA A 5 -67.12 27.83 0.74
N GLY A 6 -66.86 28.97 0.12
CA GLY A 6 -65.70 29.13 -0.77
C GLY A 6 -64.41 28.93 0.02
N PHE A 7 -63.44 28.22 -0.57
CA PHE A 7 -62.10 28.02 -0.02
C PHE A 7 -61.52 29.35 0.45
N THR A 8 -61.03 29.41 1.69
CA THR A 8 -60.46 30.64 2.22
C THR A 8 -59.03 30.81 1.67
N LEU A 9 -58.62 32.07 1.43
CA LEU A 9 -57.23 32.41 1.12
C LEU A 9 -56.22 31.80 2.11
N LEU A 10 -56.63 31.69 3.39
CA LEU A 10 -55.84 31.08 4.46
C LEU A 10 -55.57 29.60 4.21
N GLU A 11 -56.53 28.86 3.68
CA GLU A 11 -56.39 27.43 3.39
C GLU A 11 -55.38 27.16 2.27
N ILE A 12 -55.42 27.96 1.21
CA ILE A 12 -54.44 27.90 0.11
C ILE A 12 -53.04 28.24 0.63
N LEU A 13 -52.91 29.24 1.51
CA LEU A 13 -51.63 29.63 2.11
C LEU A 13 -51.04 28.52 2.99
N VAL A 14 -51.88 27.85 3.78
CA VAL A 14 -51.47 26.69 4.59
C VAL A 14 -51.02 25.54 3.69
N VAL A 15 -51.77 25.21 2.63
CA VAL A 15 -51.40 24.12 1.70
C VAL A 15 -50.07 24.41 1.00
N ILE A 16 -49.84 25.63 0.52
CA ILE A 16 -48.57 26.03 -0.11
C ILE A 16 -47.42 25.97 0.90
N SER A 17 -47.65 26.39 2.14
CA SER A 17 -46.64 26.33 3.21
C SER A 17 -46.27 24.89 3.55
N LEU A 18 -47.25 23.99 3.67
CA LEU A 18 -47.03 22.57 3.91
C LEU A 18 -46.33 21.89 2.73
N LEU A 19 -46.69 22.24 1.49
CA LEU A 19 -46.02 21.74 0.30
C LEU A 19 -44.57 22.22 0.25
N GLY A 20 -44.32 23.49 0.55
CA GLY A 20 -42.96 24.05 0.62
C GLY A 20 -42.11 23.34 1.68
N LEU A 21 -42.68 23.09 2.87
CA LEU A 21 -42.01 22.32 3.93
C LEU A 21 -41.68 20.89 3.46
N LEU A 22 -42.64 20.21 2.84
CA LEU A 22 -42.47 18.84 2.35
C LEU A 22 -41.38 18.77 1.28
N LEU A 23 -41.40 19.67 0.30
CA LEU A 23 -40.35 19.76 -0.72
C LEU A 23 -38.99 20.08 -0.11
N GLY A 24 -38.93 20.95 0.89
CA GLY A 24 -37.71 21.25 1.64
C GLY A 24 -37.15 20.02 2.36
N LEU A 25 -38.00 19.24 3.02
CA LEU A 25 -37.61 17.99 3.68
C LEU A 25 -37.08 16.97 2.68
N VAL A 26 -37.80 16.73 1.58
CA VAL A 26 -37.38 15.80 0.51
C VAL A 26 -36.05 16.24 -0.09
N GLY A 27 -35.90 17.53 -0.41
CA GLY A 27 -34.66 18.08 -0.94
C GLY A 27 -33.49 17.89 0.03
N SER A 28 -33.69 18.16 1.33
CA SER A 28 -32.67 17.98 2.35
C SER A 28 -32.26 16.51 2.52
N ALA A 29 -33.22 15.59 2.49
CA ALA A 29 -32.98 14.16 2.60
C ALA A 29 -32.17 13.64 1.41
N LEU A 30 -32.46 14.11 0.19
CA LEU A 30 -31.71 13.72 -1.01
C LEU A 30 -30.26 14.21 -0.98
N VAL A 31 -30.04 15.46 -0.54
CA VAL A 31 -28.69 16.01 -0.37
C VAL A 31 -27.92 15.24 0.70
N ALA A 32 -28.57 14.91 1.82
CA ALA A 32 -27.95 14.13 2.89
C ALA A 32 -27.59 12.70 2.43
N ALA A 33 -28.47 12.05 1.66
CA ALA A 33 -28.23 10.73 1.08
C ALA A 33 -27.03 10.75 0.13
N ASN A 34 -26.98 11.70 -0.81
CA ASN A 34 -25.87 11.85 -1.76
C ASN A 34 -24.52 12.07 -1.04
N ARG A 35 -24.50 12.92 -0.02
CA ARG A 35 -23.29 13.16 0.79
C ARG A 35 -22.84 11.89 1.52
N SER A 36 -23.79 11.11 2.03
CA SER A 36 -23.52 9.86 2.75
C SER A 36 -22.93 8.80 1.82
N VAL A 37 -23.51 8.65 0.62
CA VAL A 37 -22.98 7.74 -0.43
C VAL A 37 -21.56 8.15 -0.83
N ALA A 38 -21.33 9.41 -1.16
CA ALA A 38 -20.01 9.90 -1.55
C ALA A 38 -18.96 9.69 -0.44
N LYS A 39 -19.34 9.82 0.83
CA LYS A 39 -18.46 9.52 1.97
C LYS A 39 -18.13 8.03 2.06
N ALA A 40 -19.12 7.16 1.87
CA ALA A 40 -18.95 5.71 1.90
C ALA A 40 -18.03 5.23 0.76
N GLU A 41 -18.21 5.76 -0.45
CA GLU A 41 -17.37 5.44 -1.61
C GLU A 41 -15.90 5.79 -1.37
N ARG A 42 -15.61 7.00 -0.88
CA ARG A 42 -14.23 7.42 -0.55
C ARG A 42 -13.61 6.53 0.52
N TYR A 43 -14.41 6.14 1.52
CA TYR A 43 -13.95 5.23 2.56
C TYR A 43 -13.63 3.84 2.01
N SER A 44 -14.50 3.29 1.15
CA SER A 44 -14.27 1.99 0.50
C SER A 44 -13.04 2.00 -0.39
N ALA A 45 -12.91 3.01 -1.26
CA ALA A 45 -11.76 3.16 -2.14
C ALA A 45 -10.44 3.20 -1.36
N ARG A 46 -10.44 3.85 -0.18
CA ARG A 46 -9.28 3.92 0.70
C ARG A 46 -8.92 2.57 1.34
N LEU A 47 -9.92 1.77 1.70
CA LEU A 47 -9.70 0.41 2.21
C LEU A 47 -9.19 -0.52 1.10
N ASP A 48 -9.70 -0.37 -0.12
CA ASP A 48 -9.26 -1.16 -1.26
C ASP A 48 -7.83 -0.84 -1.67
N GLU A 49 -7.44 0.45 -1.64
CA GLU A 49 -6.05 0.89 -1.80
C GLU A 49 -5.14 0.19 -0.77
N LEU A 50 -5.48 0.26 0.52
CA LEU A 50 -4.72 -0.38 1.60
C LEU A 50 -4.59 -1.90 1.40
N ARG A 51 -5.70 -2.59 1.07
CA ARG A 51 -5.70 -4.03 0.80
C ARG A 51 -4.85 -4.38 -0.42
N ALA A 52 -4.93 -3.58 -1.48
CA ALA A 52 -4.11 -3.75 -2.68
C ALA A 52 -2.62 -3.57 -2.36
N THR A 53 -2.24 -2.55 -1.59
CA THR A 53 -0.87 -2.36 -1.12
C THR A 53 -0.37 -3.58 -0.34
N GLN A 54 -1.16 -4.10 0.59
CA GLN A 54 -0.76 -5.26 1.38
C GLN A 54 -0.58 -6.53 0.54
N ARG A 55 -1.49 -6.79 -0.41
CA ARG A 55 -1.37 -7.91 -1.34
C ARG A 55 -0.11 -7.79 -2.18
N PHE A 56 0.13 -6.61 -2.75
CA PHE A 56 1.33 -6.33 -3.52
C PHE A 56 2.60 -6.58 -2.70
N LEU A 57 2.70 -5.98 -1.50
CA LEU A 57 3.89 -6.14 -0.64
C LEU A 57 4.08 -7.59 -0.20
N ARG A 58 3.01 -8.32 0.14
CA ARG A 58 3.08 -9.74 0.49
C ARG A 58 3.62 -10.57 -0.67
N GLN A 59 3.15 -10.31 -1.89
CA GLN A 59 3.61 -11.01 -3.07
C GLN A 59 5.05 -10.66 -3.42
N ALA A 60 5.40 -9.37 -3.47
CA ALA A 60 6.74 -8.90 -3.82
C ALA A 60 7.80 -9.37 -2.81
N LEU A 61 7.53 -9.21 -1.51
CA LEU A 61 8.44 -9.66 -0.45
C LEU A 61 8.45 -11.19 -0.29
N GLY A 62 7.35 -11.88 -0.60
CA GLY A 62 7.30 -13.34 -0.54
C GLY A 62 8.09 -14.02 -1.67
N GLN A 63 8.37 -13.29 -2.76
CA GLN A 63 9.07 -13.78 -3.96
C GLN A 63 10.45 -13.14 -4.13
N VAL A 64 11.06 -12.71 -3.01
CA VAL A 64 12.43 -12.18 -3.02
C VAL A 64 13.41 -13.27 -3.47
N LEU A 65 14.36 -12.90 -4.32
CA LEU A 65 15.37 -13.79 -4.85
C LEU A 65 16.78 -13.39 -4.35
N PRO A 66 17.66 -14.36 -4.05
CA PRO A 66 19.01 -14.09 -3.58
C PRO A 66 19.94 -13.74 -4.77
N LEU A 67 19.69 -12.59 -5.42
CA LEU A 67 20.41 -12.18 -6.62
C LEU A 67 21.29 -10.95 -6.37
N THR A 68 22.50 -10.99 -6.89
CA THR A 68 23.38 -9.82 -7.03
C THR A 68 23.40 -9.36 -8.48
N ALA A 69 23.44 -8.05 -8.71
CA ALA A 69 23.73 -7.49 -10.03
C ALA A 69 25.13 -6.89 -10.05
N ALA A 70 25.89 -7.13 -11.11
CA ALA A 70 27.12 -6.39 -11.36
C ALA A 70 26.77 -4.94 -11.71
N THR A 71 27.46 -3.99 -11.09
CA THR A 71 27.48 -2.60 -11.55
C THR A 71 28.69 -2.43 -12.47
N GLY A 72 28.58 -1.56 -13.49
CA GLY A 72 29.63 -1.34 -14.50
C GLY A 72 31.00 -0.86 -13.99
N GLN A 73 31.22 -0.78 -12.67
CA GLN A 73 32.51 -0.51 -12.02
C GLN A 73 33.09 -1.74 -11.29
N GLY A 74 32.57 -2.94 -11.51
CA GLY A 74 33.04 -4.18 -10.87
C GLY A 74 32.52 -4.41 -9.45
N ALA A 75 31.73 -3.48 -8.90
CA ALA A 75 31.07 -3.67 -7.60
C ALA A 75 29.74 -4.44 -7.77
N HIS A 76 29.50 -5.45 -6.94
CA HIS A 76 28.23 -6.15 -6.88
C HIS A 76 27.22 -5.37 -6.03
N THR A 77 25.96 -5.31 -6.45
CA THR A 77 24.90 -4.79 -5.58
C THR A 77 24.53 -5.84 -4.54
N ALA A 78 24.34 -5.40 -3.30
CA ALA A 78 23.74 -6.18 -2.22
C ALA A 78 22.52 -6.96 -2.72
N THR A 79 22.45 -8.24 -2.33
CA THR A 79 21.31 -9.12 -2.55
C THR A 79 20.04 -8.56 -1.91
N PHE A 80 20.18 -8.04 -0.69
CA PHE A 80 19.09 -7.44 0.08
C PHE A 80 19.62 -6.32 0.96
N ASP A 81 19.14 -5.10 0.76
CA ASP A 81 19.48 -3.94 1.59
C ASP A 81 18.23 -3.53 2.38
N GLY A 82 18.23 -3.83 3.68
CA GLY A 82 17.09 -3.59 4.56
C GLY A 82 17.41 -2.55 5.61
N GLN A 83 16.85 -1.35 5.46
CA GLN A 83 16.93 -0.24 6.42
C GLN A 83 15.56 -0.03 7.09
N ASN A 84 15.49 0.78 8.14
CA ASN A 84 14.22 0.93 8.87
C ASN A 84 13.12 1.62 8.04
N ASP A 85 13.48 2.44 7.06
CA ASP A 85 12.56 3.25 6.25
C ASP A 85 12.61 2.94 4.75
N THR A 86 13.50 2.04 4.33
CA THR A 86 13.59 1.57 2.94
C THR A 86 14.09 0.14 2.86
N VAL A 87 13.63 -0.59 1.84
CA VAL A 87 14.18 -1.90 1.51
C VAL A 87 14.38 -2.03 0.02
N VAL A 88 15.51 -2.62 -0.36
CA VAL A 88 15.88 -2.91 -1.75
C VAL A 88 16.13 -4.40 -1.91
N PHE A 89 15.45 -5.01 -2.88
CA PHE A 89 15.50 -6.45 -3.12
C PHE A 89 15.24 -6.78 -4.59
N PHE A 90 15.54 -8.00 -5.01
CA PHE A 90 15.16 -8.51 -6.32
C PHE A 90 13.92 -9.39 -6.20
N ALA A 91 12.93 -9.15 -7.06
CA ALA A 91 11.72 -9.97 -7.13
C ALA A 91 11.12 -9.94 -8.54
N PRO A 92 10.44 -11.01 -8.97
CA PRO A 92 9.73 -11.03 -10.24
C PRO A 92 8.52 -10.08 -10.23
N LEU A 93 8.20 -9.53 -11.39
CA LEU A 93 6.90 -8.87 -11.61
C LEU A 93 5.93 -9.83 -12.32
N PRO A 94 4.62 -9.71 -12.06
CA PRO A 94 3.61 -10.42 -12.83
C PRO A 94 3.77 -10.16 -14.33
N SER A 95 3.48 -11.17 -15.15
CA SER A 95 3.55 -11.08 -16.62
C SER A 95 2.63 -10.00 -17.18
N SER A 96 1.51 -9.71 -16.51
CA SER A 96 0.56 -8.67 -16.89
C SER A 96 1.12 -7.24 -16.83
N VAL A 97 2.21 -7.01 -16.09
CA VAL A 97 2.76 -5.65 -15.85
C VAL A 97 4.13 -5.45 -16.50
N GLY A 98 4.80 -6.52 -16.91
CA GLY A 98 6.07 -6.42 -17.62
C GLY A 98 6.89 -7.71 -17.63
N GLY A 99 6.65 -8.61 -16.66
CA GLY A 99 7.36 -9.89 -16.55
C GLY A 99 8.87 -9.78 -16.33
N GLY A 100 9.47 -10.85 -15.78
CA GLY A 100 10.90 -10.90 -15.47
C GLY A 100 11.25 -10.34 -14.09
N ILE A 101 12.55 -10.29 -13.79
CA ILE A 101 13.09 -9.95 -12.46
C ILE A 101 13.53 -8.49 -12.43
N TYR A 102 13.08 -7.78 -11.39
CA TYR A 102 13.41 -6.37 -11.18
C TYR A 102 14.04 -6.18 -9.82
N ARG A 103 14.95 -5.21 -9.75
CA ARG A 103 15.37 -4.62 -8.48
C ARG A 103 14.30 -3.63 -8.04
N GLN A 104 13.69 -3.91 -6.92
CA GLN A 104 12.58 -3.11 -6.38
C GLN A 104 13.06 -2.38 -5.13
N ARG A 105 12.72 -1.09 -5.02
CA ARG A 105 12.98 -0.27 -3.83
C ARG A 105 11.68 0.25 -3.28
N LEU A 106 11.34 -0.18 -2.07
CA LEU A 106 10.23 0.37 -1.29
C LEU A 106 10.74 1.54 -0.45
N GLN A 107 10.02 2.67 -0.49
CA GLN A 107 10.39 3.84 0.30
C GLN A 107 9.18 4.76 0.52
N LEU A 108 9.29 5.63 1.53
CA LEU A 108 8.36 6.73 1.76
C LEU A 108 8.91 8.03 1.15
N ARG A 109 8.14 8.67 0.27
CA ARG A 109 8.48 9.95 -0.36
C ARG A 109 7.29 10.89 -0.29
N GLN A 110 7.47 12.08 0.31
CA GLN A 110 6.44 13.13 0.36
C GLN A 110 5.05 12.63 0.82
N GLY A 111 5.02 11.76 1.82
CA GLY A 111 3.79 11.17 2.35
C GLY A 111 3.15 10.09 1.48
N ARG A 112 3.88 9.57 0.48
CA ARG A 112 3.46 8.47 -0.39
C ARG A 112 4.40 7.28 -0.21
N LEU A 113 3.83 6.12 0.06
CA LEU A 113 4.56 4.86 -0.04
C LEU A 113 4.66 4.48 -1.52
N GLU A 114 5.87 4.35 -2.03
CA GLU A 114 6.13 4.06 -3.44
C GLU A 114 7.11 2.91 -3.62
N ILE A 115 7.00 2.21 -4.76
CA ILE A 115 7.96 1.23 -5.22
C ILE A 115 8.65 1.75 -6.49
N ARG A 116 9.98 1.76 -6.50
CA ARG A 116 10.79 2.05 -7.70
C ARG A 116 11.33 0.76 -8.27
N LEU A 117 11.28 0.66 -9.59
CA LEU A 117 11.71 -0.52 -10.32
C LEU A 117 12.97 -0.19 -11.11
N ALA A 118 13.91 -1.13 -11.14
CA ALA A 118 15.06 -1.07 -12.01
C ALA A 118 15.32 -2.45 -12.61
N ARG A 119 15.73 -2.49 -13.88
CA ARG A 119 16.05 -3.72 -14.60
C ARG A 119 17.52 -3.71 -15.00
N LEU A 120 18.13 -4.89 -15.02
CA LEU A 120 19.48 -5.06 -15.55
C LEU A 120 19.43 -4.94 -17.08
N GLN A 121 20.18 -3.99 -17.62
CA GLN A 121 20.43 -3.83 -19.05
C GLN A 121 21.94 -3.93 -19.29
N GLY A 122 22.40 -5.06 -19.83
CA GLY A 122 23.82 -5.39 -19.87
C GLY A 122 24.41 -5.52 -18.45
N GLN A 123 25.39 -4.69 -18.12
CA GLN A 123 26.04 -4.63 -16.79
C GLN A 123 25.58 -3.45 -15.92
N ARG A 124 24.46 -2.79 -16.28
CA ARG A 124 23.96 -1.62 -15.57
C ARG A 124 22.51 -1.81 -15.14
N LEU A 125 22.21 -1.47 -13.89
CA LEU A 125 20.85 -1.31 -13.40
C LEU A 125 20.30 0.04 -13.87
N GLN A 126 19.25 0.00 -14.67
CA GLN A 126 18.55 1.19 -15.14
C GLN A 126 17.15 1.25 -14.55
N ALA A 127 16.70 2.45 -14.18
CA ALA A 127 15.33 2.67 -13.74
C ALA A 127 14.35 2.23 -14.84
N TRP A 128 13.26 1.60 -14.43
CA TRP A 128 12.21 1.13 -15.33
C TRP A 128 10.90 1.81 -14.95
N GLY A 129 10.41 2.66 -15.85
CA GLY A 129 9.21 3.46 -15.64
C GLY A 129 9.33 4.46 -14.48
N GLU A 130 8.18 5.05 -14.16
CA GLU A 130 8.05 5.98 -13.04
C GLU A 130 7.82 5.24 -11.71
N PRO A 131 8.18 5.84 -10.56
CA PRO A 131 7.84 5.30 -9.24
C PRO A 131 6.34 5.02 -9.11
N GLN A 132 6.00 3.79 -8.74
CA GLN A 132 4.61 3.36 -8.59
C GLN A 132 4.14 3.64 -7.16
N ARG A 133 3.13 4.50 -7.05
CA ARG A 133 2.50 4.86 -5.78
C ARG A 133 1.64 3.70 -5.28
N LEU A 134 1.98 3.18 -4.12
CA LEU A 134 1.25 2.08 -3.48
C LEU A 134 0.17 2.58 -2.54
N LEU A 135 0.45 3.64 -1.77
CA LEU A 135 -0.47 4.18 -0.77
C LEU A 135 -0.16 5.66 -0.52
N GLU A 136 -1.18 6.51 -0.52
CA GLU A 136 -1.05 7.93 -0.13
C GLU A 136 -1.26 8.18 1.37
N GLY A 137 -1.01 9.40 1.84
CA GLY A 137 -1.35 9.82 3.21
C GLY A 137 -0.62 9.02 4.28
N VAL A 138 0.64 8.66 4.02
CA VAL A 138 1.52 7.93 4.93
C VAL A 138 2.36 8.93 5.73
N LYS A 139 2.34 8.83 7.06
CA LYS A 139 3.18 9.61 7.97
C LYS A 139 4.55 8.99 8.18
N GLY A 140 4.61 7.65 8.24
CA GLY A 140 5.82 6.93 8.58
C GLY A 140 5.81 5.51 8.06
N LEU A 141 7.00 4.99 7.77
CA LEU A 141 7.27 3.61 7.38
C LEU A 141 8.32 3.05 8.35
N HIS A 142 8.03 1.90 8.93
CA HIS A 142 8.97 1.16 9.77
C HIS A 142 9.07 -0.28 9.28
N LEU A 143 10.29 -0.68 8.97
CA LEU A 143 10.66 -2.00 8.50
C LEU A 143 11.52 -2.66 9.58
N ASN A 144 11.21 -3.93 9.83
CA ASN A 144 12.00 -4.76 10.73
C ASN A 144 12.24 -6.11 10.07
N TYR A 145 13.36 -6.71 10.43
CA TYR A 145 13.88 -7.90 9.79
C TYR A 145 14.17 -8.97 10.84
N ARG A 146 14.01 -10.24 10.48
CA ARG A 146 14.38 -11.37 11.32
C ARG A 146 14.92 -12.50 10.45
N GLY A 147 15.97 -13.17 10.89
CA GLY A 147 16.50 -14.34 10.19
C GLY A 147 17.61 -15.01 10.97
N TYR A 148 18.67 -15.41 10.26
CA TYR A 148 19.85 -16.03 10.87
C TYR A 148 21.09 -15.17 10.64
N SER A 149 21.95 -15.13 11.65
CA SER A 149 23.31 -14.60 11.53
C SER A 149 24.21 -15.51 10.65
N PRO A 150 25.39 -15.04 10.23
CA PRO A 150 26.37 -15.84 9.50
C PRO A 150 26.76 -17.14 10.20
N LEU A 151 26.68 -17.16 11.53
CA LEU A 151 26.94 -18.33 12.38
C LEU A 151 25.73 -19.29 12.49
N GLY A 152 24.64 -19.05 11.74
CA GLY A 152 23.43 -19.86 11.77
C GLY A 152 22.53 -19.65 13.00
N LYS A 153 22.82 -18.67 13.87
CA LYS A 153 22.00 -18.37 15.05
C LYS A 153 20.82 -17.48 14.67
N ALA A 154 19.61 -17.84 15.12
CA ALA A 154 18.40 -17.05 14.92
C ALA A 154 18.54 -15.67 15.58
N THR A 155 18.02 -14.64 14.92
CA THR A 155 18.02 -13.27 15.43
C THR A 155 16.67 -12.90 16.06
N GLY A 156 16.68 -11.86 16.88
CA GLY A 156 15.46 -11.09 17.15
C GLY A 156 15.00 -10.27 15.94
N TRP A 157 13.94 -9.48 16.11
CA TRP A 157 13.58 -8.44 15.15
C TRP A 157 14.57 -7.29 15.26
N MET A 158 15.13 -6.87 14.12
CA MET A 158 16.10 -5.78 14.02
C MET A 158 15.59 -4.70 13.05
N PRO A 159 15.85 -3.41 13.32
CA PRO A 159 15.38 -2.31 12.47
C PRO A 159 16.18 -2.18 11.17
N GLN A 160 17.35 -2.81 11.10
CA GLN A 160 18.22 -2.85 9.93
C GLN A 160 18.72 -4.29 9.75
N TRP A 161 18.84 -4.74 8.51
CA TRP A 161 19.43 -6.04 8.18
C TRP A 161 20.94 -5.90 7.90
N PRO A 162 21.82 -6.46 8.74
CA PRO A 162 23.25 -6.19 8.68
C PRO A 162 24.01 -7.06 7.66
N TRP A 163 23.34 -8.05 7.04
CA TRP A 163 23.99 -9.00 6.13
C TRP A 163 23.44 -8.83 4.70
N PRO A 164 23.98 -7.86 3.93
CA PRO A 164 23.44 -7.51 2.61
C PRO A 164 23.51 -8.63 1.57
N GLU A 165 24.39 -9.61 1.78
CA GLU A 165 24.54 -10.80 0.92
C GLU A 165 23.59 -11.95 1.30
N ARG A 166 22.72 -11.75 2.29
CA ARG A 166 21.80 -12.78 2.77
C ARG A 166 20.38 -12.24 2.85
N LEU A 167 19.41 -13.11 2.61
CA LEU A 167 18.01 -12.79 2.84
C LEU A 167 17.65 -12.95 4.32
N PRO A 168 16.86 -12.02 4.89
CA PRO A 168 16.16 -12.32 6.14
C PRO A 168 15.11 -13.40 5.90
N GLN A 169 14.70 -14.11 6.95
CA GLN A 169 13.59 -15.05 6.86
C GLN A 169 12.23 -14.36 6.86
N ALA A 170 12.13 -13.19 7.49
CA ALA A 170 10.89 -12.44 7.55
C ALA A 170 11.13 -10.94 7.57
N VAL A 171 10.21 -10.23 6.93
CA VAL A 171 10.12 -8.77 6.93
C VAL A 171 8.79 -8.38 7.56
N ARG A 172 8.83 -7.41 8.47
CA ARG A 172 7.66 -6.78 9.05
C ARG A 172 7.57 -5.36 8.54
N VAL A 173 6.41 -5.02 7.97
CA VAL A 173 6.10 -3.70 7.42
C VAL A 173 5.03 -3.06 8.29
N ALA A 174 5.40 -1.96 8.94
CA ALA A 174 4.47 -1.12 9.69
C ALA A 174 4.38 0.25 9.01
N VAL A 175 3.15 0.70 8.76
CA VAL A 175 2.87 1.99 8.12
C VAL A 175 2.00 2.81 9.05
N GLN A 176 2.37 4.06 9.29
CA GLN A 176 1.54 5.02 10.03
C GLN A 176 0.76 5.88 9.03
N LEU A 177 -0.57 5.90 9.13
CA LEU A 177 -1.43 6.65 8.22
C LEU A 177 -1.84 8.00 8.84
N GLN A 178 -2.16 8.99 7.99
CA GLN A 178 -2.64 10.30 8.44
C GLN A 178 -4.11 10.27 8.93
N GLY A 179 -4.92 9.32 8.43
CA GLY A 179 -6.35 9.20 8.70
C GLY A 179 -6.69 8.26 9.87
N THR A 180 -7.97 7.91 9.98
CA THR A 180 -8.50 7.01 11.02
C THR A 180 -8.31 5.53 10.71
N GLN A 181 -7.96 5.18 9.47
CA GLN A 181 -7.68 3.81 9.09
C GLN A 181 -6.38 3.33 9.76
N ALA A 182 -6.44 2.17 10.41
CA ALA A 182 -5.26 1.50 10.91
C ALA A 182 -4.59 0.70 9.80
N TRP A 183 -3.26 0.60 9.82
CA TRP A 183 -2.51 -0.36 9.04
C TRP A 183 -2.45 -1.69 9.80
N PRO A 184 -3.07 -2.77 9.29
CA PRO A 184 -2.88 -4.11 9.84
C PRO A 184 -1.41 -4.51 9.84
N LEU A 185 -0.97 -5.21 10.88
CA LEU A 185 0.39 -5.74 10.95
C LEU A 185 0.67 -6.63 9.73
N LEU A 186 1.58 -6.18 8.86
CA LEU A 186 2.03 -6.96 7.71
C LEU A 186 3.36 -7.62 8.05
N GLN A 187 3.33 -8.94 8.20
CA GLN A 187 4.52 -9.77 8.26
C GLN A 187 4.54 -10.70 7.05
N VAL A 188 5.69 -10.77 6.40
CA VAL A 188 5.92 -11.60 5.21
C VAL A 188 7.14 -12.47 5.49
N ASN A 189 6.98 -13.77 5.37
CA ASN A 189 8.10 -14.69 5.37
C ASN A 189 8.67 -14.74 3.95
N LEU A 190 9.98 -14.58 3.83
CA LEU A 190 10.69 -14.70 2.56
C LEU A 190 10.92 -16.18 2.29
N LEU A 191 10.84 -16.58 1.02
CA LEU A 191 11.18 -17.93 0.62
C LEU A 191 12.64 -18.20 1.00
N LEU A 192 12.90 -19.30 1.71
CA LEU A 192 14.26 -19.63 2.14
C LEU A 192 15.17 -19.78 0.92
N ASP A 193 16.34 -19.15 0.99
CA ASP A 193 17.47 -19.49 0.16
C ASP A 193 17.97 -20.89 0.57
N LEU A 194 17.67 -21.89 -0.25
CA LEU A 194 18.18 -23.26 -0.07
C LEU A 194 19.65 -23.39 -0.52
N SER A 195 20.27 -22.33 -1.03
CA SER A 195 21.65 -22.36 -1.54
C SER A 195 22.72 -22.34 -0.44
N GLY A 196 22.32 -22.28 0.82
CA GLY A 196 23.23 -22.21 1.98
C GLY A 196 23.80 -23.54 2.47
N ASP A 197 23.45 -24.69 1.89
CA ASP A 197 23.82 -26.02 2.42
C ASP A 197 24.62 -26.89 1.41
N GLY A 198 25.72 -26.34 0.90
CA GLY A 198 26.62 -27.03 -0.05
C GLY A 198 28.08 -27.13 0.38
N GLY A 199 28.41 -26.82 1.64
CA GLY A 199 29.80 -26.78 2.09
C GLY A 199 29.93 -27.03 3.59
N ARG A 200 29.81 -28.30 3.99
CA ARG A 200 30.41 -28.78 5.24
C ARG A 200 31.48 -29.81 4.88
N PRO A 201 32.70 -29.69 5.44
CA PRO A 201 33.73 -30.73 5.32
C PRO A 201 33.32 -32.01 6.05
#